data_AF-A0A376LP07-F1
#
_entry.id   AF-A0A376LP07-F1
#
_cell.length_a   1.000
_cell.length_b   1.000
_cell.length_c   1.000
_cell.angle_alpha   90.00
_cell.angle_beta   90.00
_cell.angle_gamma   90.00
#
_symmetry.space_group_name_H-M   'P 1'
#
loop_
_entity.id
_entity.type
_entity.pdbx_description
1 polymer ?
#
loop_
_entity_poly.entity_id
_entity_poly.type
_entity_poly.pdbx_seq_one_letter_code
_entity_poly.pdbx_strand_id
1 'polypeptide(L)'
;MNDVFLKRLTAPTITSGGNPPAFSLTPDGKLTAKNADISGNVNANSGTLNNVTINENCRVLGKLSANQIEGDLVKTVGKAFPRDSRAPERWPSGTITVRVYDDQPFDRQIVIPAVAFSGAKHEREHTDIYSSCRLIVRKNGAEIYNRTALD
;
A
#
# COMPACT_ATOMS: atom_id res chain seq x y z
N MET A 1 21.04 -32.07 34.42
CA MET A 1 21.39 -30.90 33.59
C MET A 1 21.77 -29.81 34.56
N ASN A 2 23.04 -29.42 34.64
CA ASN A 2 23.48 -28.39 35.58
C ASN A 2 23.31 -27.03 34.90
N ASP A 3 22.38 -26.22 35.40
CA ASP A 3 22.22 -24.84 34.96
C ASP A 3 23.42 -24.04 35.47
N VAL A 4 24.35 -23.75 34.55
CA VAL A 4 25.43 -22.82 34.82
C VAL A 4 24.84 -21.41 34.74
N PHE A 5 24.80 -20.71 35.87
CA PHE A 5 24.32 -19.32 35.93
C PHE A 5 25.40 -18.35 35.44
N LEU A 6 25.72 -18.42 34.15
CA LEU A 6 26.69 -17.52 33.53
C LEU A 6 26.00 -16.23 33.10
N LYS A 7 26.30 -15.12 33.78
CA LYS A 7 25.70 -13.81 33.46
C LYS A 7 26.32 -13.13 32.24
N ARG A 8 27.59 -13.43 31.93
CA ARG A 8 28.33 -12.87 30.79
C ARG A 8 29.28 -13.94 30.25
N LEU A 9 29.29 -14.11 28.93
CA LEU A 9 30.23 -14.96 28.22
C LEU A 9 31.16 -14.07 27.39
N THR A 10 32.46 -14.13 27.67
CA THR A 10 33.49 -13.52 26.84
C THR A 10 34.27 -14.64 26.17
N ALA A 11 34.11 -14.78 24.85
CA ALA A 11 34.80 -15.79 24.07
C ALA A 11 35.18 -15.21 22.70
N PRO A 12 36.37 -15.56 22.15
CA PRO A 12 36.74 -15.14 20.80
C PRO A 12 35.82 -15.78 19.75
N THR A 13 35.37 -17.00 19.99
CA THR A 13 34.47 -17.76 19.12
C THR A 13 33.45 -18.51 19.96
N ILE A 14 32.21 -18.60 19.49
CA ILE A 14 31.15 -19.45 20.07
C ILE A 14 30.65 -20.37 18.97
N THR A 15 30.63 -21.69 19.19
CA THR A 15 30.21 -22.68 18.20
C THR A 15 29.31 -23.73 18.85
N SER A 16 28.17 -24.04 18.25
CA SER A 16 27.31 -25.15 18.70
C SER A 16 27.98 -26.50 18.47
N GLY A 17 27.76 -27.50 19.34
CA GLY A 17 28.46 -28.80 19.29
C GLY A 17 28.19 -29.72 18.09
N GLY A 18 27.32 -29.34 17.14
CA GLY A 18 27.07 -30.13 15.91
C GLY A 18 28.19 -29.99 14.87
N ASN A 19 28.29 -30.96 13.94
CA ASN A 19 29.21 -30.91 12.80
C ASN A 19 28.48 -31.16 11.47
N PRO A 20 28.28 -30.13 10.61
CA PRO A 20 28.70 -28.74 10.80
C PRO A 20 27.87 -28.02 11.87
N PRO A 21 28.41 -26.97 12.51
CA PRO A 21 27.69 -26.23 13.53
C PRO A 21 26.44 -25.56 12.96
N ALA A 22 25.33 -25.61 13.71
CA ALA A 22 24.10 -24.91 13.37
C ALA A 22 24.14 -23.43 13.75
N PHE A 23 25.02 -23.07 14.70
CA PHE A 23 25.27 -21.71 15.18
C PHE A 23 26.78 -21.48 15.33
N SER A 24 27.28 -20.34 14.84
CA SER A 24 28.65 -19.87 15.11
C SER A 24 28.75 -18.35 15.14
N LEU A 25 29.55 -17.81 16.08
CA LEU A 25 30.00 -16.42 16.14
C LEU A 25 31.53 -16.39 16.10
N THR A 26 32.10 -15.65 15.15
CA THR A 26 33.56 -15.53 14.96
C THR A 26 34.10 -14.16 15.40
N PRO A 27 35.43 -14.01 15.63
CA PRO A 27 36.01 -12.76 16.11
C PRO A 27 35.81 -11.54 15.18
N ASP A 28 35.66 -11.77 13.88
CA ASP A 28 35.36 -10.75 12.87
C ASP A 28 33.87 -10.33 12.85
N GLY A 29 33.06 -10.86 13.77
CA GLY A 29 31.66 -10.46 13.97
C GLY A 29 30.66 -11.21 13.08
N LYS A 30 31.10 -12.24 12.34
CA LYS A 30 30.18 -13.05 11.54
C LYS A 30 29.35 -13.97 12.43
N LEU A 31 28.04 -13.75 12.40
CA LEU A 31 27.04 -14.65 12.98
C LEU A 31 26.48 -15.57 11.89
N THR A 32 26.51 -16.88 12.11
CA THR A 32 25.83 -17.87 11.27
C THR A 32 24.85 -18.66 12.12
N ALA A 33 23.60 -18.76 11.68
CA ALA A 33 22.56 -19.55 12.34
C ALA A 33 21.64 -20.17 11.28
N LYS A 34 21.41 -21.49 11.32
CA LYS A 34 20.62 -22.21 10.30
C LYS A 34 19.11 -22.14 10.51
N ASN A 35 18.66 -22.16 11.77
CA ASN A 35 17.25 -22.18 12.16
C ASN A 35 16.99 -21.13 13.24
N ALA A 36 17.35 -19.88 12.95
CA ALA A 36 17.16 -18.79 13.89
C ALA A 36 15.69 -18.37 13.95
N ASP A 37 15.13 -18.33 15.15
CA ASP A 37 13.89 -17.62 15.46
C ASP A 37 14.26 -16.34 16.21
N ILE A 38 14.00 -15.19 15.59
CA ILE A 38 14.38 -13.88 16.10
C ILE A 38 13.11 -13.08 16.32
N SER A 39 12.78 -12.87 17.60
CA SER A 39 11.77 -11.91 18.00
C SER A 39 12.43 -10.55 18.30
N GLY A 40 11.74 -9.47 17.92
CA GLY A 40 12.22 -8.10 18.13
C GLY A 40 12.68 -7.40 16.85
N ASN A 41 13.47 -6.34 17.02
CA ASN A 41 13.90 -5.49 15.90
C ASN A 41 15.26 -5.92 15.36
N VAL A 42 15.38 -6.03 14.04
CA VAL A 42 16.65 -6.22 13.33
C VAL A 42 16.97 -4.94 12.57
N ASN A 43 18.02 -4.24 12.97
CA ASN A 43 18.51 -3.07 12.25
C ASN A 43 19.68 -3.45 11.34
N ALA A 44 19.52 -3.29 10.04
CA ALA A 44 20.55 -3.59 9.04
C ALA A 44 20.66 -2.44 8.05
N ASN A 45 21.89 -1.94 7.84
CA ASN A 45 22.17 -0.87 6.86
C ASN A 45 22.36 -1.43 5.44
N SER A 46 22.60 -2.73 5.32
CA SER A 46 22.87 -3.44 4.07
C SER A 46 22.68 -4.94 4.29
N GLY A 47 22.33 -5.67 3.23
CA GLY A 47 22.24 -7.12 3.26
C GLY A 47 21.48 -7.65 2.06
N THR A 48 21.42 -8.97 1.96
CA THR A 48 20.61 -9.68 0.97
C THR A 48 19.79 -10.74 1.70
N LEU A 49 18.51 -10.82 1.38
CA LEU A 49 17.63 -11.85 1.91
C LEU A 49 17.09 -12.67 0.73
N ASN A 50 17.04 -13.98 0.89
CA ASN A 50 16.50 -14.90 -0.12
C ASN A 50 15.31 -15.62 0.48
N ASN A 51 14.27 -15.86 -0.33
CA ASN A 51 13.07 -16.61 0.04
C ASN A 51 12.38 -16.06 1.30
N VAL A 52 12.14 -14.75 1.33
CA VAL A 52 11.49 -14.09 2.46
C VAL A 52 9.98 -14.14 2.28
N THR A 53 9.29 -14.67 3.29
CA THR A 53 7.84 -14.50 3.44
C THR A 53 7.57 -13.41 4.47
N ILE A 54 6.75 -12.42 4.10
CA ILE A 54 6.26 -11.39 5.02
C ILE A 54 4.78 -11.70 5.29
N ASN A 55 4.49 -12.21 6.48
CA ASN A 55 3.13 -12.63 6.84
C ASN A 55 2.18 -11.44 7.10
N GLU A 56 2.73 -10.27 7.40
CA GLU A 56 1.97 -9.06 7.70
C GLU A 56 2.42 -7.89 6.81
N ASN A 57 2.43 -6.68 7.36
CA ASN A 57 2.68 -5.46 6.62
C ASN A 57 4.18 -5.24 6.39
N CYS A 58 4.53 -4.87 5.15
CA CYS A 58 5.86 -4.37 4.80
C CYS A 58 5.77 -2.87 4.45
N ARG A 59 6.66 -2.05 5.01
CA ARG A 59 6.78 -0.64 4.64
C ARG A 59 8.14 -0.36 4.03
N VAL A 60 8.16 -0.07 2.74
CA VAL A 60 9.36 0.37 2.01
C VAL A 60 9.34 1.89 1.92
N LEU A 61 10.27 2.55 2.62
CA LEU A 61 10.43 4.02 2.55
C LEU A 61 11.28 4.47 1.35
N GLY A 62 12.09 3.54 0.80
CA GLY A 62 12.94 3.77 -0.36
C GLY A 62 12.31 3.31 -1.68
N LYS A 63 13.17 2.97 -2.65
CA LYS A 63 12.74 2.42 -3.94
C LYS A 63 12.68 0.90 -3.88
N LEU A 64 11.60 0.32 -4.41
CA LEU A 64 11.49 -1.12 -4.67
C LEU A 64 11.77 -1.37 -6.15
N SER A 65 12.75 -2.21 -6.45
CA SER A 65 13.02 -2.72 -7.80
C SER A 65 12.73 -4.23 -7.80
N ALA A 66 11.89 -4.67 -8.74
CA ALA A 66 11.50 -6.06 -8.88
C ALA A 66 11.36 -6.39 -10.37
N ASN A 67 11.86 -7.55 -10.77
CA ASN A 67 11.77 -8.02 -12.16
C ASN A 67 10.45 -8.76 -12.44
N GLN A 68 9.88 -9.41 -11.44
CA GLN A 68 8.63 -10.16 -11.53
C GLN A 68 7.81 -9.88 -10.27
N ILE A 69 6.51 -9.63 -10.46
CA ILE A 69 5.54 -9.43 -9.40
C ILE A 69 4.34 -10.30 -9.76
N GLU A 70 3.97 -11.21 -8.87
CA GLU A 70 2.75 -11.99 -9.01
C GLU A 70 1.62 -11.25 -8.30
N GLY A 71 0.65 -10.75 -9.07
CA GLY A 71 -0.46 -9.91 -8.60
C GLY A 71 -0.38 -8.46 -9.08
N ASP A 72 -1.31 -7.63 -8.62
CA ASP A 72 -1.49 -6.26 -9.08
C ASP A 72 -0.80 -5.23 -8.17
N LEU A 73 -0.20 -4.21 -8.79
CA LEU A 73 0.22 -2.98 -8.10
C LEU A 73 -0.86 -1.91 -8.24
N VAL A 74 -1.71 -1.77 -7.22
CA VAL A 74 -2.83 -0.83 -7.25
C VAL A 74 -2.54 0.42 -6.42
N LYS A 75 -2.77 1.60 -7.00
CA LYS A 75 -2.87 2.87 -6.26
C LYS A 75 -4.31 3.36 -6.31
N THR A 76 -5.05 3.14 -5.23
CA THR A 76 -6.45 3.57 -5.12
C THR A 76 -6.55 5.02 -4.67
N VAL A 77 -7.45 5.79 -5.28
CA VAL A 77 -7.80 7.14 -4.84
C VAL A 77 -9.31 7.20 -4.66
N GLY A 78 -9.76 7.44 -3.42
CA GLY A 78 -11.15 7.72 -3.09
C GLY A 78 -11.34 9.18 -2.70
N LYS A 79 -12.35 9.85 -3.28
CA LYS A 79 -12.77 11.20 -2.89
C LYS A 79 -14.29 11.28 -2.85
N ALA A 80 -14.83 11.83 -1.77
CA ALA A 80 -16.27 12.08 -1.63
C ALA A 80 -16.65 13.41 -2.30
N PHE A 81 -17.75 13.44 -3.06
CA PHE A 81 -18.30 14.65 -3.68
C PHE A 81 -18.41 15.81 -2.67
N PRO A 82 -18.08 17.06 -3.07
CA PRO A 82 -18.37 18.22 -2.24
C PRO A 82 -19.88 18.29 -2.01
N ARG A 83 -20.27 18.92 -0.90
CA ARG A 83 -21.66 19.06 -0.51
C ARG A 83 -22.01 20.54 -0.41
N ASP A 84 -23.19 20.93 -0.88
CA ASP A 84 -23.64 22.33 -0.72
C ASP A 84 -23.93 22.59 0.76
N SER A 85 -23.20 23.52 1.37
CA SER A 85 -23.36 23.85 2.80
C SER A 85 -24.66 24.61 3.10
N ARG A 86 -25.30 25.20 2.08
CA ARG A 86 -26.54 25.97 2.20
C ARG A 86 -27.78 25.10 2.02
N ALA A 87 -27.61 23.89 1.49
CA ALA A 87 -28.67 22.92 1.35
C ALA A 87 -29.01 22.30 2.73
N PRO A 88 -30.30 22.21 3.10
CA PRO A 88 -30.72 21.60 4.38
C PRO A 88 -30.13 20.21 4.62
N GLU A 89 -30.04 19.36 3.58
CA GLU A 89 -29.52 17.99 3.70
C GLU A 89 -28.07 17.84 3.19
N ARG A 90 -27.39 18.97 2.91
CA ARG A 90 -26.01 18.99 2.39
C ARG A 90 -25.83 18.08 1.17
N TRP A 91 -26.65 18.26 0.15
CA TRP A 91 -26.63 17.42 -1.04
C TRP A 91 -25.27 17.47 -1.75
N PRO A 92 -24.81 16.37 -2.37
CA PRO A 92 -23.63 16.37 -3.23
C PRO A 92 -23.78 17.42 -4.34
N SER A 93 -22.88 18.38 -4.38
CA SER A 93 -22.89 19.48 -5.34
C SER A 93 -21.48 19.97 -5.58
N GLY A 94 -21.05 19.97 -6.84
CA GLY A 94 -19.74 20.44 -7.26
C GLY A 94 -19.00 19.44 -8.14
N THR A 95 -17.71 19.71 -8.35
CA THR A 95 -16.85 18.90 -9.23
C THR A 95 -15.65 18.37 -8.45
N ILE A 96 -15.34 17.10 -8.65
CA ILE A 96 -14.06 16.50 -8.22
C ILE A 96 -13.24 16.20 -9.46
N THR A 97 -11.98 16.62 -9.43
CA THR A 97 -10.99 16.20 -10.41
C THR A 97 -9.98 15.27 -9.75
N VAL A 98 -9.82 14.08 -10.33
CA VAL A 98 -8.70 13.18 -10.06
C VAL A 98 -7.75 13.28 -11.24
N ARG A 99 -6.49 13.64 -10.99
CA ARG A 99 -5.43 13.68 -12.01
C ARG A 99 -4.52 12.49 -11.78
N VAL A 100 -4.31 11.70 -12.82
CA VAL A 100 -3.32 10.64 -12.86
C VAL A 100 -2.16 11.17 -13.71
N TYR A 101 -0.98 11.25 -13.12
CA TYR A 101 0.25 11.50 -13.86
C TYR A 101 0.88 10.15 -14.17
N ASP A 102 1.15 9.92 -15.45
CA ASP A 102 1.87 8.73 -15.88
C ASP A 102 3.36 9.06 -15.95
N ASP A 103 4.05 8.79 -14.85
CA ASP A 103 5.48 9.02 -14.67
C ASP A 103 6.28 7.71 -14.71
N GLN A 104 5.64 6.61 -15.12
CA GLN A 104 6.23 5.29 -15.11
C GLN A 104 6.62 4.86 -16.54
N PRO A 105 7.74 4.13 -16.70
CA PRO A 105 8.20 3.66 -18.01
C PRO A 105 7.44 2.43 -18.52
N PHE A 106 6.43 1.96 -17.80
CA PHE A 106 5.65 0.76 -18.13
C PHE A 106 4.17 1.11 -18.29
N ASP A 107 3.47 0.34 -19.12
CA ASP A 107 2.05 0.56 -19.37
C ASP A 107 1.21 0.37 -18.11
N ARG A 108 0.29 1.30 -17.87
CA ARG A 108 -0.64 1.26 -16.74
C ARG A 108 -2.07 1.16 -17.25
N GLN A 109 -2.83 0.23 -16.67
CA GLN A 109 -4.28 0.23 -16.85
C GLN A 109 -4.93 1.16 -15.81
N ILE A 110 -5.72 2.12 -16.30
CA ILE A 110 -6.57 2.94 -15.42
C ILE A 110 -7.96 2.32 -15.42
N VAL A 111 -8.38 1.82 -14.25
CA VAL A 111 -9.73 1.32 -14.02
C VAL A 111 -10.51 2.38 -13.23
N ILE A 112 -11.59 2.89 -13.82
CA ILE A 112 -12.53 3.76 -13.14
C ILE A 112 -13.75 2.89 -12.79
N PRO A 113 -13.93 2.51 -11.51
CA PRO A 113 -15.10 1.74 -11.11
C PRO A 113 -16.37 2.57 -11.30
N ALA A 114 -17.54 1.91 -11.28
CA ALA A 114 -18.82 2.58 -11.39
C ALA A 114 -18.96 3.72 -10.35
N VAL A 115 -19.34 4.90 -10.82
CA VAL A 115 -19.67 6.02 -9.94
C VAL A 115 -21.09 5.82 -9.44
N ALA A 116 -21.23 5.31 -8.22
CA ALA A 116 -22.52 5.26 -7.54
C ALA A 116 -22.81 6.63 -6.91
N PHE A 117 -23.96 7.20 -7.23
CA PHE A 117 -24.51 8.35 -6.51
C PHE A 117 -25.95 8.03 -6.14
N SER A 118 -26.36 8.41 -4.93
CA SER A 118 -27.78 8.38 -4.56
C SER A 118 -28.39 9.67 -5.09
N GLY A 119 -29.15 9.55 -6.18
CA GLY A 119 -30.01 10.62 -6.63
C GLY A 119 -31.14 10.87 -5.63
N ALA A 120 -31.70 12.06 -5.70
CA ALA A 120 -32.98 12.38 -5.10
C ALA A 120 -33.69 13.44 -5.96
N LYS A 121 -35.03 13.35 -5.98
CA LYS A 121 -35.93 14.40 -6.44
C LYS A 121 -36.09 15.44 -5.34
N HIS A 122 -35.97 16.71 -5.70
CA HIS A 122 -36.16 17.84 -4.81
C HIS A 122 -37.17 18.83 -5.40
N GLU A 123 -38.03 19.40 -4.57
CA GLU A 123 -38.98 20.42 -5.00
C GLU A 123 -38.51 21.79 -4.49
N ARG A 124 -38.39 22.76 -5.39
CA ARG A 124 -38.11 24.16 -5.04
C ARG A 124 -39.01 25.07 -5.86
N GLU A 125 -39.81 25.90 -5.18
CA GLU A 125 -40.65 26.92 -5.83
C GLU A 125 -41.53 26.32 -6.96
N HIS A 126 -42.22 25.20 -6.69
CA HIS A 126 -43.04 24.44 -7.65
C HIS A 126 -42.28 23.87 -8.86
N THR A 127 -40.95 23.78 -8.77
CA THR A 127 -40.10 23.16 -9.79
C THR A 127 -39.44 21.92 -9.22
N ASP A 128 -39.61 20.80 -9.94
CA ASP A 128 -38.91 19.55 -9.65
C ASP A 128 -37.46 19.63 -10.14
N ILE A 129 -36.51 19.35 -9.24
CA ILE A 129 -35.07 19.31 -9.50
C ILE A 129 -34.59 17.89 -9.25
N TYR A 130 -33.91 17.31 -10.24
CA TYR A 130 -33.35 15.96 -10.16
C TYR A 130 -31.85 16.00 -9.97
N SER A 131 -31.35 15.09 -9.16
CA SER A 131 -29.91 14.88 -9.01
C SER A 131 -29.33 14.30 -10.30
N SER A 132 -28.15 14.77 -10.69
CA SER A 132 -27.40 14.22 -11.82
C SER A 132 -25.94 14.03 -11.45
N CYS A 133 -25.33 13.00 -12.02
CA CYS A 133 -23.90 12.76 -11.92
C CYS A 133 -23.31 12.65 -13.32
N ARG A 134 -22.26 13.42 -13.58
CA ARG A 134 -21.55 13.42 -14.86
C ARG A 134 -20.12 12.97 -14.68
N LEU A 135 -19.71 11.95 -15.43
CA LEU A 135 -18.33 11.51 -15.51
C LEU A 135 -17.72 11.96 -16.83
N ILE A 136 -16.63 12.71 -16.74
CA ILE A 136 -15.82 13.14 -17.88
C ILE A 136 -14.41 12.57 -17.70
N VAL A 137 -13.92 11.83 -18.68
CA VAL A 137 -12.55 11.32 -18.72
C VAL A 137 -11.81 11.98 -19.86
N ARG A 138 -10.67 12.59 -19.54
CA ARG A 138 -9.78 13.22 -20.52
C ARG A 138 -8.40 12.58 -20.47
N LYS A 139 -7.86 12.25 -21.64
CA LYS A 139 -6.46 11.82 -21.82
C LYS A 139 -5.72 12.95 -22.52
N ASN A 140 -4.73 13.55 -21.86
CA ASN A 140 -3.93 14.67 -22.39
C ASN A 140 -4.78 15.82 -22.94
N GLY A 141 -5.85 16.18 -22.23
CA GLY A 141 -6.79 17.23 -22.62
C GLY A 141 -7.90 16.78 -23.58
N ALA A 142 -7.72 15.68 -24.31
CA ALA A 142 -8.74 15.14 -25.21
C ALA A 142 -9.80 14.36 -24.43
N GLU A 143 -11.09 14.65 -24.69
CA GLU A 143 -12.22 13.93 -24.10
C GLU A 143 -12.36 12.53 -24.73
N ILE A 144 -12.34 11.50 -23.89
CA ILE A 144 -12.47 10.09 -24.31
C ILE A 144 -13.73 9.43 -23.74
N TYR A 145 -14.34 10.04 -22.73
CA TYR A 145 -15.62 9.60 -22.17
C TYR A 145 -16.33 10.80 -21.55
N ASN A 146 -17.65 10.88 -21.78
CA ASN A 146 -18.50 11.93 -21.24
C ASN A 146 -19.94 11.45 -21.23
N ARG A 147 -20.46 11.14 -20.04
CA ARG A 147 -21.83 10.68 -19.84
C ARG A 147 -22.39 11.29 -18.57
N THR A 148 -23.68 11.60 -18.61
CA THR A 148 -24.47 12.03 -17.48
C THR A 148 -25.46 10.92 -17.14
N ALA A 149 -25.52 10.55 -15.88
CA ALA A 149 -26.59 9.76 -15.31
C ALA A 149 -27.56 10.71 -14.58
N LEU A 150 -28.84 10.49 -14.79
CA LEU A 150 -29.94 11.14 -14.08
C LEU A 150 -30.56 10.11 -13.13
N ASP A 151 -31.12 10.60 -12.03
CA ASP A 151 -32.11 9.84 -11.24
C ASP A 151 -33.39 9.61 -12.06
#